data_AF-A0A2G4FW86-F1
#
_entry.id   AF-A0A2G4FW86-F1
#
_cell.length_a   1.000
_cell.length_b   1.000
_cell.length_c   1.000
_cell.angle_alpha   90.00
_cell.angle_beta   90.00
_cell.angle_gamma   90.00
#
_symmetry.space_group_name_H-M   'P 1'
#
loop_
_entity.id
_entity.type
_entity.pdbx_description
1 polymer ?
#
loop_
_entity_poly.entity_id
_entity_poly.type
_entity_poly.pdbx_seq_one_letter_code
_entity_poly.pdbx_strand_id
1 'polypeptide(L)'
;MQVLTPVAERDLAARNLAELARTTLDEHWAVAAIPLERRALLLERADAAALRPGDGLGEPIADGLALLGTAYELAALGQLDAALQPAPSAGRDLAQAVLSLGAARAFRCSAALRPPTDEGESAVKWALKLGALALVSRQTDAYIRWWEVRHHVTETVHQAASQLEHEPWEAYARGTLWMAWLGLMGAPVAAHADHAAEELPMLSATRSRLAAFRERRADYEVPVEGPVLNTAALRARMNEFAIRHLADATELLTVAVLRRTLPDVSGEFKLHLSAARSAMAGDHGQDVLLAWMQAAGVTLAGGVTAQLELPGF
;
A
#
# COMPACT_ATOMS: atom_id res chain seq x y z
N MET A 1 37.59 -2.80 -12.66
CA MET A 1 38.10 -3.50 -11.47
C MET A 1 37.08 -3.29 -10.35
N GLN A 2 36.03 -4.11 -10.28
CA GLN A 2 35.03 -4.05 -9.21
C GLN A 2 35.65 -4.67 -7.97
N VAL A 3 36.00 -3.83 -7.00
CA VAL A 3 36.47 -4.29 -5.68
C VAL A 3 35.25 -4.90 -4.99
N LEU A 4 35.25 -6.22 -4.84
CA LEU A 4 34.28 -6.93 -4.04
C LEU A 4 34.50 -6.52 -2.58
N THR A 5 33.65 -5.62 -2.08
CA THR A 5 33.60 -5.28 -0.65
C THR A 5 33.40 -6.57 0.16
N PRO A 6 34.22 -6.84 1.18
CA PRO A 6 34.08 -8.00 2.05
C PRO A 6 32.69 -8.04 2.69
N VAL A 7 32.12 -9.24 2.85
CA VAL A 7 30.80 -9.47 3.46
C VAL A 7 30.69 -8.81 4.83
N ALA A 8 31.75 -8.87 5.65
CA ALA A 8 31.79 -8.25 6.97
C ALA A 8 31.62 -6.71 6.95
N GLU A 9 32.14 -6.03 5.92
CA GLU A 9 31.98 -4.58 5.78
C GLU A 9 30.56 -4.20 5.35
N ARG A 10 29.93 -5.03 4.50
CA ARG A 10 28.52 -4.87 4.11
C ARG A 10 27.58 -5.06 5.30
N ASP A 11 27.85 -6.06 6.14
CA ASP A 11 27.06 -6.33 7.34
C ASP A 11 27.18 -5.20 8.37
N LEU A 12 28.38 -4.63 8.54
CA LEU A 12 28.58 -3.48 9.43
C LEU A 12 27.85 -2.24 8.91
N ALA A 13 27.96 -1.94 7.60
CA ALA A 13 27.25 -0.82 6.98
C ALA A 13 25.72 -0.98 7.11
N ALA A 14 25.19 -2.19 6.91
CA ALA A 14 23.77 -2.48 7.07
C ALA A 14 23.30 -2.30 8.52
N ARG A 15 24.10 -2.72 9.50
CA ARG A 15 23.80 -2.51 10.93
C ARG A 15 23.78 -1.03 11.30
N ASN A 16 24.79 -0.27 10.86
CA ASN A 16 24.86 1.17 11.11
C ASN A 16 23.68 1.91 10.46
N LEU A 17 23.28 1.52 9.24
CA LEU A 17 22.11 2.07 8.57
C LEU A 17 20.81 1.76 9.34
N ALA A 18 20.66 0.52 9.82
CA ALA A 18 19.49 0.12 10.58
C ALA A 18 19.39 0.84 11.94
N GLU A 19 20.52 1.08 12.60
CA GLU A 19 20.59 1.87 13.83
C GLU A 19 20.23 3.33 13.56
N LEU A 20 20.81 3.93 12.53
CA LEU A 20 20.50 5.30 12.13
C LEU A 20 19.03 5.47 11.77
N ALA A 21 18.46 4.55 10.98
CA ALA A 21 17.05 4.57 10.62
C ALA A 21 16.12 4.46 11.84
N ARG A 22 16.50 3.65 12.85
CA ARG A 22 15.76 3.56 14.10
C ARG A 22 15.80 4.87 14.87
N THR A 23 16.98 5.45 15.03
CA THR A 23 17.15 6.75 15.70
C THR A 23 16.35 7.84 15.00
N THR A 24 16.48 7.97 13.68
CA THR A 24 15.73 8.94 12.87
C THR A 24 14.21 8.76 13.02
N LEU A 25 13.71 7.51 13.01
CA LEU A 25 12.29 7.23 13.18
C LEU A 25 11.81 7.56 14.61
N ASP A 26 12.59 7.19 15.63
CA ASP A 26 12.20 7.36 17.03
C ASP A 26 12.31 8.81 17.53
N GLU A 27 13.15 9.63 16.91
CA GLU A 27 13.31 11.07 17.16
C GLU A 27 12.31 11.94 16.38
N HIS A 28 11.63 11.40 15.38
CA HIS A 28 10.60 12.14 14.65
C HIS A 28 9.53 12.66 15.62
N TRP A 29 9.19 13.96 15.53
CA TRP A 29 8.35 14.66 16.51
C TRP A 29 7.04 13.93 16.85
N ALA A 30 6.38 13.32 15.87
CA ALA A 30 5.12 12.60 16.08
C ALA A 30 5.31 11.34 16.95
N VAL A 31 6.44 10.66 16.80
CA VAL A 31 6.77 9.44 17.53
C VAL A 31 7.33 9.80 18.91
N ALA A 32 8.22 10.79 18.98
CA ALA A 32 8.84 11.28 20.20
C ALA A 32 7.83 11.88 21.20
N ALA A 33 6.69 12.40 20.69
CA ALA A 33 5.59 12.86 21.53
C ALA A 33 4.95 11.75 22.38
N ILE A 34 5.16 10.48 22.02
CA ILE A 34 4.66 9.32 22.78
C ILE A 34 5.80 8.77 23.65
N PRO A 35 5.64 8.71 24.99
CA PRO A 35 6.66 8.20 25.90
C PRO A 35 7.18 6.82 25.50
N LEU A 36 8.50 6.59 25.66
CA LEU A 36 9.16 5.37 25.21
C LEU A 36 8.55 4.12 25.84
N GLU A 37 8.23 4.16 27.13
CA GLU A 37 7.62 3.06 27.87
C GLU A 37 6.23 2.73 27.32
N ARG A 38 5.47 3.78 26.94
CA ARG A 38 4.15 3.61 26.33
C ARG A 38 4.26 3.02 24.92
N ARG A 39 5.24 3.46 24.11
CA ARG A 39 5.53 2.87 22.80
C ARG A 39 5.87 1.38 22.91
N ALA A 40 6.76 1.03 23.83
CA ALA A 40 7.19 -0.35 24.06
C ALA A 40 6.00 -1.24 24.47
N LEU A 41 5.19 -0.80 25.44
CA LEU A 41 4.00 -1.52 25.88
C LEU A 41 3.00 -1.73 24.72
N LEU A 42 2.70 -0.69 23.94
CA LEU A 42 1.75 -0.78 22.84
C LEU A 42 2.23 -1.74 21.75
N LEU A 43 3.52 -1.72 21.40
CA LEU A 43 4.09 -2.65 20.43
C LEU A 43 4.08 -4.10 20.94
N GLU A 44 4.36 -4.33 22.22
CA GLU A 44 4.24 -5.66 22.82
C GLU A 44 2.80 -6.19 22.73
N ARG A 45 1.80 -5.34 23.01
CA ARG A 45 0.39 -5.70 22.86
C ARG A 45 0.00 -5.95 21.40
N ALA A 46 0.52 -5.15 20.49
CA ALA A 46 0.29 -5.34 19.06
C ALA A 46 0.84 -6.69 18.59
N ASP A 47 2.07 -7.03 19.00
CA ASP A 47 2.70 -8.31 18.67
C ASP A 47 1.94 -9.51 19.23
N ALA A 48 1.39 -9.38 20.43
CA ALA A 48 0.58 -10.42 21.04
C ALA A 48 -0.77 -10.64 20.31
N ALA A 49 -1.27 -9.69 19.52
CA ALA A 49 -2.62 -9.72 18.95
C ALA A 49 -2.67 -9.74 17.41
N ALA A 50 -1.69 -9.16 16.71
CA ALA A 50 -1.72 -8.90 15.26
C ALA A 50 -2.05 -10.14 14.42
N LEU A 51 -1.52 -11.30 14.80
CA LEU A 51 -1.66 -12.55 14.05
C LEU A 51 -2.35 -13.66 14.86
N ARG A 52 -3.10 -13.30 15.91
CA ARG A 52 -3.94 -14.27 16.64
C ARG A 52 -5.38 -14.21 16.15
N PRO A 53 -6.11 -15.35 16.08
CA PRO A 53 -7.54 -15.34 15.76
C PRO A 53 -8.36 -14.42 16.66
N GLY A 54 -9.39 -13.80 16.10
CA GLY A 54 -10.34 -12.94 16.82
C GLY A 54 -10.54 -11.58 16.17
N ASP A 55 -11.24 -10.69 16.88
CA ASP A 55 -11.66 -9.38 16.37
C ASP A 55 -10.58 -8.30 16.46
N GLY A 56 -9.36 -8.62 16.92
CA GLY A 56 -8.34 -7.63 17.24
C GLY A 56 -8.57 -6.89 18.56
N LEU A 57 -7.67 -5.95 18.87
CA LEU A 57 -7.71 -5.13 20.07
C LEU A 57 -8.75 -4.01 19.93
N GLY A 58 -9.59 -3.87 20.96
CA GLY A 58 -10.51 -2.75 21.14
C GLY A 58 -10.08 -1.82 22.28
N GLU A 59 -11.04 -1.05 22.77
CA GLU A 59 -10.84 -0.15 23.92
C GLU A 59 -10.38 -0.91 25.19
N PRO A 60 -9.49 -0.32 26.02
CA PRO A 60 -8.94 1.04 25.95
C PRO A 60 -7.60 1.16 25.20
N ILE A 61 -7.09 0.06 24.62
CA ILE A 61 -5.75 0.02 24.01
C ILE A 61 -5.78 0.54 22.57
N ALA A 62 -6.93 0.40 21.90
CA ALA A 62 -7.11 0.76 20.49
C ALA A 62 -6.70 2.19 20.18
N ASP A 63 -7.19 3.19 20.93
CA ASP A 63 -6.83 4.60 20.73
C ASP A 63 -5.33 4.86 20.79
N GLY A 64 -4.66 4.31 21.81
CA GLY A 64 -3.21 4.45 21.97
C GLY A 64 -2.44 3.81 20.83
N LEU A 65 -2.91 2.65 20.36
CA LEU A 65 -2.26 1.91 19.29
C LEU A 65 -2.50 2.53 17.91
N ALA A 66 -3.70 3.06 17.66
CA ALA A 66 -4.04 3.83 16.47
C ALA A 66 -3.17 5.10 16.39
N LEU A 67 -3.07 5.85 17.50
CA LEU A 67 -2.21 7.04 17.59
C LEU A 67 -0.74 6.69 17.28
N LEU A 68 -0.22 5.61 17.88
CA LEU A 68 1.15 5.16 17.64
C LEU A 68 1.37 4.71 16.18
N GLY A 69 0.41 3.98 15.61
CA GLY A 69 0.40 3.60 14.21
C GLY A 69 0.51 4.82 13.30
N THR A 70 -0.38 5.81 13.48
CA THR A 70 -0.37 7.06 12.73
C THR A 70 0.94 7.84 12.90
N ALA A 71 1.52 7.88 14.10
CA ALA A 71 2.81 8.52 14.33
C ALA A 71 3.95 7.88 13.51
N TYR A 72 3.97 6.54 13.42
CA TYR A 72 4.91 5.83 12.56
C TYR A 72 4.63 6.05 11.07
N GLU A 73 3.35 6.11 10.67
CA GLU A 73 3.00 6.41 9.29
C GLU A 73 3.49 7.81 8.87
N LEU A 74 3.25 8.84 9.69
CA LEU A 74 3.72 10.19 9.44
C LEU A 74 5.25 10.27 9.33
N ALA A 75 5.96 9.65 10.28
CA ALA A 75 7.41 9.65 10.28
C ALA A 75 8.01 8.95 9.06
N ALA A 76 7.38 7.85 8.62
CA ALA A 76 7.80 7.09 7.45
C ALA A 76 7.50 7.84 6.14
N LEU A 77 6.27 8.34 5.98
CA LEU A 77 5.85 9.03 4.76
C LEU A 77 6.57 10.37 4.56
N GLY A 78 7.05 11.00 5.63
CA GLY A 78 7.96 12.15 5.53
C GLY A 78 9.27 11.86 4.77
N GLN A 79 9.63 10.58 4.61
CA GLN A 79 10.81 10.14 3.85
C GLN A 79 10.46 9.70 2.42
N LEU A 80 9.18 9.69 2.02
CA LEU A 80 8.73 9.08 0.77
C LEU A 80 9.46 9.66 -0.45
N ASP A 81 9.49 10.99 -0.60
CA ASP A 81 10.11 11.63 -1.76
C ASP A 81 11.61 11.34 -1.87
N ALA A 82 12.32 11.36 -0.73
CA ALA A 82 13.73 11.03 -0.67
C ALA A 82 13.98 9.53 -1.00
N ALA A 83 13.13 8.63 -0.49
CA ALA A 83 13.21 7.20 -0.74
C ALA A 83 12.93 6.83 -2.20
N LEU A 84 12.17 7.67 -2.91
CA LEU A 84 11.79 7.49 -4.31
C LEU A 84 12.74 8.17 -5.30
N GLN A 85 13.81 8.84 -4.86
CA GLN A 85 14.79 9.44 -5.76
C GLN A 85 15.43 8.39 -6.70
N PRO A 86 15.64 8.71 -7.98
CA PRO A 86 16.16 7.73 -8.95
C PRO A 86 17.65 7.41 -8.74
N ALA A 87 18.45 8.39 -8.33
CA ALA A 87 19.88 8.22 -8.12
C ALA A 87 20.15 7.55 -6.77
N PRO A 88 21.07 6.57 -6.69
CA PRO A 88 21.50 5.99 -5.42
C PRO A 88 22.29 7.03 -4.60
N SER A 89 22.01 7.13 -3.31
CA SER A 89 22.72 8.01 -2.38
C SER A 89 22.52 7.54 -0.94
N ALA A 90 23.46 7.87 -0.04
CA ALA A 90 23.31 7.54 1.38
C ALA A 90 22.02 8.11 2.00
N GLY A 91 21.59 9.30 1.54
CA GLY A 91 20.33 9.91 1.97
C GLY A 91 19.11 9.12 1.50
N ARG A 92 19.12 8.62 0.25
CA ARG A 92 18.07 7.73 -0.26
C ARG A 92 18.05 6.41 0.50
N ASP A 93 19.20 5.79 0.74
CA ASP A 93 19.29 4.50 1.44
C ASP A 93 18.76 4.62 2.87
N LEU A 94 19.09 5.71 3.58
CA LEU A 94 18.52 6.03 4.88
C LEU A 94 17.00 6.26 4.81
N ALA A 95 16.53 7.06 3.84
CA ALA A 95 15.11 7.32 3.65
C ALA A 95 14.31 6.02 3.40
N GLN A 96 14.86 5.11 2.58
CA GLN A 96 14.26 3.79 2.34
C GLN A 96 14.24 2.92 3.60
N ALA A 97 15.32 2.94 4.39
CA ALA A 97 15.40 2.19 5.65
C ALA A 97 14.39 2.72 6.68
N VAL A 98 14.25 4.05 6.81
CA VAL A 98 13.25 4.68 7.70
C VAL A 98 11.82 4.38 7.22
N LEU A 99 11.56 4.51 5.92
CA LEU A 99 10.25 4.21 5.31
C LEU A 99 9.84 2.75 5.59
N SER A 100 10.77 1.81 5.37
CA SER A 100 10.52 0.38 5.60
C SER A 100 10.31 0.04 7.08
N LEU A 101 11.12 0.62 7.98
CA LEU A 101 10.97 0.43 9.43
C LEU A 101 9.68 1.03 9.97
N GLY A 102 9.32 2.24 9.53
CA GLY A 102 8.07 2.88 9.91
C GLY A 102 6.85 2.12 9.38
N ALA A 103 6.90 1.63 8.14
CA ALA A 103 5.88 0.75 7.57
C ALA A 103 5.72 -0.54 8.40
N ALA A 104 6.84 -1.15 8.80
CA ALA A 104 6.84 -2.36 9.63
C ALA A 104 6.14 -2.14 10.97
N ARG A 105 6.41 -1.03 11.66
CA ARG A 105 5.79 -0.72 12.96
C ARG A 105 4.32 -0.32 12.80
N ALA A 106 4.00 0.49 11.80
CA ALA A 106 2.63 0.86 11.48
C ALA A 106 1.76 -0.35 11.06
N PHE A 107 2.33 -1.31 10.33
CA PHE A 107 1.68 -2.58 10.01
C PHE A 107 1.30 -3.34 11.29
N ARG A 108 2.26 -3.51 12.21
CA ARG A 108 2.03 -4.23 13.47
C ARG A 108 0.92 -3.58 14.30
N CYS A 109 0.95 -2.25 14.44
CA CYS A 109 -0.09 -1.51 15.13
C CYS A 109 -1.46 -1.70 14.47
N SER A 110 -1.54 -1.50 13.15
CA SER A 110 -2.80 -1.58 12.40
C SER A 110 -3.35 -3.02 12.37
N ALA A 111 -2.52 -4.04 12.16
CA ALA A 111 -2.94 -5.44 12.07
C ALA A 111 -3.53 -5.97 13.39
N ALA A 112 -3.11 -5.38 14.51
CA ALA A 112 -3.59 -5.72 15.84
C ALA A 112 -4.91 -5.05 16.22
N LEU A 113 -5.31 -3.97 15.54
CA LEU A 113 -6.57 -3.28 15.80
C LEU A 113 -7.77 -4.06 15.25
N ARG A 114 -8.94 -3.79 15.82
CA ARG A 114 -10.20 -4.24 15.25
C ARG A 114 -10.43 -3.62 13.86
N PRO A 115 -10.57 -4.42 12.79
CA PRO A 115 -10.83 -3.89 11.47
C PRO A 115 -12.21 -3.22 11.39
N PRO A 116 -12.37 -2.14 10.60
CA PRO A 116 -13.66 -1.48 10.41
C PRO A 116 -14.52 -2.29 9.44
N THR A 117 -15.34 -3.21 9.94
CA THR A 117 -16.19 -4.07 9.12
C THR A 117 -17.64 -3.61 8.97
N ASP A 118 -18.00 -2.48 9.58
CA ASP A 118 -19.36 -1.91 9.49
C ASP A 118 -19.67 -1.43 8.07
N GLU A 119 -18.65 -0.97 7.34
CA GLU A 119 -18.76 -0.47 5.97
C GLU A 119 -17.75 -1.21 5.06
N GLY A 120 -18.24 -1.80 3.97
CA GLY A 120 -17.40 -2.57 3.03
C GLY A 120 -16.23 -1.77 2.45
N GLU A 121 -16.45 -0.51 2.08
CA GLU A 121 -15.41 0.38 1.56
C GLU A 121 -14.29 0.62 2.60
N SER A 122 -14.65 0.79 3.87
CA SER A 122 -13.70 0.98 4.97
C SER A 122 -12.86 -0.26 5.22
N ALA A 123 -13.46 -1.46 5.16
CA ALA A 123 -12.74 -2.73 5.26
C ALA A 123 -11.73 -2.92 4.10
N VAL A 124 -12.13 -2.59 2.87
CA VAL A 124 -11.27 -2.65 1.68
C VAL A 124 -10.08 -1.70 1.81
N LYS A 125 -10.32 -0.43 2.17
CA LYS A 125 -9.24 0.57 2.37
C LYS A 125 -8.29 0.16 3.49
N TRP A 126 -8.81 -0.41 4.58
CA TRP A 126 -8.01 -0.93 5.68
C TRP A 126 -7.09 -2.06 5.22
N ALA A 127 -7.65 -3.04 4.51
CA ALA A 127 -6.90 -4.17 3.98
C ALA A 127 -5.84 -3.74 2.94
N LEU A 128 -6.13 -2.72 2.12
CA LEU A 128 -5.18 -2.12 1.19
C LEU A 128 -4.03 -1.43 1.92
N LYS A 129 -4.33 -0.63 2.94
CA LYS A 129 -3.30 0.04 3.75
C LYS A 129 -2.38 -1.00 4.40
N LEU A 130 -2.95 -2.05 4.99
CA LEU A 130 -2.17 -3.16 5.56
C LEU A 130 -1.30 -3.86 4.51
N GLY A 131 -1.85 -4.16 3.33
CA GLY A 131 -1.09 -4.78 2.24
C GLY A 131 0.06 -3.89 1.76
N ALA A 132 -0.16 -2.60 1.63
CA ALA A 132 0.87 -1.64 1.23
C ALA A 132 1.99 -1.55 2.28
N LEU A 133 1.64 -1.41 3.56
CA LEU A 133 2.59 -1.39 4.67
C LEU A 133 3.40 -2.69 4.74
N ALA A 134 2.74 -3.84 4.59
CA ALA A 134 3.38 -5.15 4.58
C ALA A 134 4.35 -5.29 3.40
N LEU A 135 3.97 -4.84 2.21
CA LEU A 135 4.83 -4.93 1.03
C LEU A 135 6.10 -4.07 1.18
N VAL A 136 5.95 -2.80 1.59
CA VAL A 136 7.07 -1.88 1.82
C VAL A 136 8.01 -2.36 2.92
N SER A 137 7.47 -3.05 3.93
CA SER A 137 8.25 -3.62 5.04
C SER A 137 8.69 -5.08 4.85
N ARG A 138 8.40 -5.68 3.69
CA ARG A 138 8.67 -7.10 3.38
C ARG A 138 8.04 -8.09 4.38
N GLN A 139 6.84 -7.77 4.87
CA GLN A 139 6.03 -8.60 5.76
C GLN A 139 4.82 -9.24 5.04
N THR A 140 4.94 -9.54 3.75
CA THR A 140 3.85 -10.11 2.94
C THR A 140 3.31 -11.42 3.51
N ASP A 141 4.15 -12.27 4.10
CA ASP A 141 3.71 -13.50 4.77
C ASP A 141 2.84 -13.21 6.00
N ALA A 142 3.16 -12.15 6.74
CA ALA A 142 2.34 -11.72 7.87
C ALA A 142 1.00 -11.16 7.40
N TYR A 143 0.96 -10.48 6.26
CA TYR A 143 -0.29 -10.02 5.63
C TYR A 143 -1.18 -11.20 5.18
N ILE A 144 -0.59 -12.23 4.57
CA ILE A 144 -1.33 -13.46 4.21
C ILE A 144 -1.89 -14.13 5.46
N ARG A 145 -1.06 -14.34 6.50
CA ARG A 145 -1.52 -14.90 7.78
C ARG A 145 -2.59 -14.04 8.46
N TRP A 146 -2.52 -12.71 8.30
CA TRP A 146 -3.53 -11.82 8.85
C TRP A 146 -4.92 -12.09 8.26
N TRP A 147 -5.01 -12.34 6.96
CA TRP A 147 -6.27 -12.78 6.32
C TRP A 147 -6.77 -14.11 6.87
N GLU A 148 -5.87 -15.07 7.10
CA GLU A 148 -6.21 -16.38 7.68
C GLU A 148 -6.78 -16.29 9.09
N VAL A 149 -6.44 -15.26 9.88
CA VAL A 149 -6.94 -15.11 11.26
C VAL A 149 -8.04 -14.05 11.41
N ARG A 150 -8.39 -13.36 10.31
CA ARG A 150 -9.42 -12.30 10.24
C ARG A 150 -10.50 -12.62 9.20
N HIS A 151 -11.10 -13.80 9.32
CA HIS A 151 -12.10 -14.29 8.36
C HIS A 151 -13.27 -13.33 8.13
N HIS A 152 -13.74 -12.63 9.16
CA HIS A 152 -14.82 -11.65 9.05
C HIS A 152 -14.49 -10.52 8.04
N VAL A 153 -13.23 -10.08 7.96
CA VAL A 153 -12.82 -9.09 6.94
C VAL A 153 -12.90 -9.68 5.54
N THR A 154 -12.54 -10.95 5.38
CA THR A 154 -12.64 -11.65 4.09
C THR A 154 -14.08 -11.66 3.60
N GLU A 155 -15.02 -11.99 4.48
CA GLU A 155 -16.46 -11.98 4.17
C GLU A 155 -16.95 -10.58 3.79
N THR A 156 -16.62 -9.57 4.59
CA THR A 156 -17.00 -8.16 4.32
C THR A 156 -16.45 -7.67 2.98
N VAL A 157 -15.19 -7.99 2.66
CA VAL A 157 -14.56 -7.57 1.40
C VAL A 157 -15.15 -8.32 0.20
N HIS A 158 -15.44 -9.62 0.32
CA HIS A 158 -16.16 -10.35 -0.73
C HIS A 158 -17.55 -9.77 -0.98
N GLN A 159 -18.29 -9.45 0.09
CA GLN A 159 -19.60 -8.83 -0.04
C GLN A 159 -19.51 -7.48 -0.76
N ALA A 160 -18.57 -6.62 -0.35
CA ALA A 160 -18.32 -5.33 -1.00
C ALA A 160 -17.98 -5.52 -2.49
N ALA A 161 -17.09 -6.47 -2.82
CA ALA A 161 -16.70 -6.78 -4.19
C ALA A 161 -17.89 -7.26 -5.05
N SER A 162 -18.77 -8.10 -4.50
CA SER A 162 -19.96 -8.61 -5.20
C SER A 162 -21.00 -7.54 -5.54
N GLN A 163 -21.02 -6.44 -4.77
CA GLN A 163 -21.96 -5.34 -4.96
C GLN A 163 -21.50 -4.35 -6.02
N LEU A 164 -20.19 -4.29 -6.33
CA LEU A 164 -19.59 -3.28 -7.21
C LEU A 164 -20.30 -3.13 -8.56
N GLU A 165 -20.74 -4.22 -9.19
CA GLU A 165 -21.36 -4.13 -10.52
C GLU A 165 -22.64 -3.28 -10.53
N HIS A 166 -23.35 -3.23 -9.40
CA HIS A 166 -24.60 -2.51 -9.20
C HIS A 166 -24.40 -1.07 -8.73
N GLU A 167 -23.16 -0.70 -8.36
CA GLU A 167 -22.82 0.63 -7.88
C GLU A 167 -22.75 1.66 -9.03
N PRO A 168 -22.99 2.96 -8.74
CA PRO A 168 -22.75 4.02 -9.70
C PRO A 168 -21.26 4.09 -10.08
N TRP A 169 -20.97 4.69 -11.24
CA TRP A 169 -19.64 4.70 -11.86
C TRP A 169 -18.50 5.00 -10.88
N GLU A 170 -18.61 6.06 -10.09
CA GLU A 170 -17.50 6.47 -9.18
C GLU A 170 -17.17 5.38 -8.15
N ALA A 171 -18.20 4.81 -7.50
CA ALA A 171 -18.03 3.76 -6.50
C ALA A 171 -17.59 2.44 -7.14
N TYR A 172 -18.18 2.07 -8.28
CA TYR A 172 -17.74 0.92 -9.09
C TYR A 172 -16.26 1.04 -9.47
N ALA A 173 -15.87 2.17 -10.06
CA ALA A 173 -14.55 2.38 -10.61
C ALA A 173 -13.48 2.31 -9.51
N ARG A 174 -13.72 3.06 -8.43
CA ARG A 174 -12.83 3.11 -7.28
C ARG A 174 -12.72 1.75 -6.58
N GLY A 175 -13.85 1.09 -6.34
CA GLY A 175 -13.92 -0.25 -5.75
C GLY A 175 -13.20 -1.31 -6.59
N THR A 176 -13.38 -1.25 -7.91
CA THR A 176 -12.73 -2.16 -8.86
C THR A 176 -11.22 -2.00 -8.84
N LEU A 177 -10.72 -0.76 -8.83
CA LEU A 177 -9.30 -0.46 -8.73
C LEU A 177 -8.71 -0.90 -7.38
N TRP A 178 -9.43 -0.72 -6.27
CA TRP A 178 -9.02 -1.23 -4.98
C TRP A 178 -8.88 -2.76 -4.95
N MET A 179 -9.85 -3.47 -5.52
CA MET A 179 -9.76 -4.93 -5.63
C MET A 179 -8.60 -5.38 -6.53
N ALA A 180 -8.32 -4.65 -7.62
CA ALA A 180 -7.15 -4.89 -8.46
C ALA A 180 -5.84 -4.74 -7.68
N TRP A 181 -5.72 -3.70 -6.84
CA TRP A 181 -4.57 -3.47 -5.97
C TRP A 181 -4.41 -4.52 -4.88
N LEU A 182 -5.50 -4.97 -4.26
CA LEU A 182 -5.46 -6.11 -3.33
C LEU A 182 -4.86 -7.35 -4.00
N GLY A 183 -5.23 -7.62 -5.27
CA GLY A 183 -4.64 -8.70 -6.06
C GLY A 183 -3.14 -8.51 -6.35
N LEU A 184 -2.71 -7.28 -6.67
CA LEU A 184 -1.28 -6.95 -6.85
C LEU A 184 -0.46 -7.13 -5.56
N MET A 185 -1.08 -6.91 -4.41
CA MET A 185 -0.45 -7.11 -3.09
C MET A 185 -0.52 -8.57 -2.61
N GLY A 186 -1.13 -9.47 -3.40
CA GLY A 186 -1.25 -10.89 -3.07
C GLY A 186 -2.34 -11.21 -2.05
N ALA A 187 -3.35 -10.35 -1.88
CA ALA A 187 -4.46 -10.62 -0.99
C ALA A 187 -5.27 -11.85 -1.50
N PRO A 188 -5.51 -12.88 -0.67
CA PRO A 188 -6.24 -14.08 -1.10
C PRO A 188 -7.65 -13.77 -1.60
N VAL A 189 -8.30 -12.77 -1.01
CA VAL A 189 -9.66 -12.29 -1.34
C VAL A 189 -9.80 -11.77 -2.78
N ALA A 190 -8.68 -11.46 -3.44
CA ALA A 190 -8.67 -10.93 -4.80
C ALA A 190 -8.61 -12.03 -5.86
N ALA A 191 -8.32 -13.28 -5.48
CA ALA A 191 -8.37 -14.43 -6.36
C ALA A 191 -9.81 -14.68 -6.82
N HIS A 192 -9.99 -15.06 -8.08
CA HIS A 192 -11.28 -15.48 -8.63
C HIS A 192 -11.27 -16.99 -8.82
N ALA A 193 -12.40 -17.66 -8.55
CA ALA A 193 -12.55 -19.10 -8.75
C ALA A 193 -12.10 -19.55 -10.15
N ASP A 194 -12.46 -18.79 -11.19
CA ASP A 194 -12.11 -19.03 -12.59
C ASP A 194 -10.59 -19.08 -12.85
N HIS A 195 -9.80 -18.43 -12.01
CA HIS A 195 -8.34 -18.35 -12.13
C HIS A 195 -7.61 -19.19 -11.08
N ALA A 196 -8.33 -19.91 -10.20
CA ALA A 196 -7.72 -20.59 -9.05
C ALA A 196 -6.70 -21.70 -9.42
N ALA A 197 -6.81 -22.27 -10.63
CA ALA A 197 -5.89 -23.28 -11.14
C ALA A 197 -4.65 -22.70 -11.85
N GLU A 198 -4.58 -21.37 -12.03
CA GLU A 198 -3.46 -20.72 -12.68
C GLU A 198 -2.26 -20.55 -11.74
N GLU A 199 -1.06 -20.38 -12.30
CA GLU A 199 0.18 -20.22 -11.52
C GLU A 199 0.16 -18.96 -10.64
N LEU A 200 -0.49 -17.89 -11.11
CA LEU A 200 -0.59 -16.60 -10.41
C LEU A 200 -2.05 -16.14 -10.36
N PRO A 201 -2.91 -16.81 -9.56
CA PRO A 201 -4.37 -16.66 -9.63
C PRO A 201 -4.83 -15.23 -9.33
N MET A 202 -4.20 -14.54 -8.36
CA MET A 202 -4.51 -13.16 -8.03
C MET A 202 -4.16 -12.19 -9.18
N LEU A 203 -3.03 -12.38 -9.85
CA LEU A 203 -2.63 -11.50 -10.96
C LEU A 203 -3.51 -11.70 -12.19
N SER A 204 -3.91 -12.95 -12.48
CA SER A 204 -4.84 -13.24 -13.55
C SER A 204 -6.22 -12.63 -13.29
N ALA A 205 -6.73 -12.76 -12.06
CA ALA A 205 -7.96 -12.10 -11.64
C ALA A 205 -7.85 -10.57 -11.73
N THR A 206 -6.73 -9.98 -11.31
CA THR A 206 -6.48 -8.53 -11.47
C THR A 206 -6.50 -8.12 -12.94
N ARG A 207 -5.89 -8.90 -13.84
CA ARG A 207 -5.88 -8.60 -15.28
C ARG A 207 -7.28 -8.64 -15.88
N SER A 208 -8.07 -9.67 -15.57
CA SER A 208 -9.46 -9.79 -16.03
C SER A 208 -10.31 -8.63 -15.53
N ARG A 209 -10.14 -8.26 -14.25
CA ARG A 209 -10.82 -7.11 -13.64
C ARG A 209 -10.47 -5.79 -14.33
N LEU A 210 -9.19 -5.56 -14.66
CA LEU A 210 -8.76 -4.36 -15.38
C LEU A 210 -9.27 -4.34 -16.83
N ALA A 211 -9.39 -5.49 -17.50
CA ALA A 211 -9.98 -5.56 -18.83
C ALA A 211 -11.47 -5.16 -18.81
N ALA A 212 -12.27 -5.74 -17.91
CA ALA A 212 -13.67 -5.36 -17.73
C ALA A 212 -13.82 -3.89 -17.32
N PHE A 213 -12.91 -3.38 -16.47
CA PHE A 213 -12.87 -1.96 -16.11
C PHE A 213 -12.66 -1.06 -17.32
N ARG A 214 -11.70 -1.37 -18.21
CA ARG A 214 -11.43 -0.58 -19.43
C ARG A 214 -12.63 -0.54 -20.36
N GLU A 215 -13.28 -1.69 -20.56
CA GLU A 215 -14.48 -1.78 -21.41
C GLU A 215 -15.58 -0.87 -20.87
N ARG A 216 -15.90 -0.96 -19.58
CA ARG A 216 -16.91 -0.11 -18.95
C ARG A 216 -16.49 1.36 -18.92
N ARG A 217 -15.20 1.67 -18.70
CA ARG A 217 -14.66 3.04 -18.71
C ARG A 217 -14.89 3.75 -20.04
N ALA A 218 -14.83 3.05 -21.16
CA ALA A 218 -15.06 3.63 -22.48
C ALA A 218 -16.47 4.27 -22.61
N ASP A 219 -17.46 3.75 -21.89
CA ASP A 219 -18.82 4.30 -21.87
C ASP A 219 -18.95 5.60 -21.05
N TYR A 220 -17.97 5.89 -20.18
CA TYR A 220 -17.96 7.05 -19.28
C TYR A 220 -16.89 8.10 -19.63
N GLU A 221 -15.96 7.80 -20.55
CA GLU A 221 -15.02 8.76 -21.12
C GLU A 221 -15.69 9.73 -22.11
N VAL A 222 -16.74 10.41 -21.67
CA VAL A 222 -17.25 11.60 -22.36
C VAL A 222 -16.61 12.81 -21.69
N PRO A 223 -15.83 13.63 -22.42
CA PRO A 223 -15.32 14.87 -21.87
C PRO A 223 -16.48 15.71 -21.35
N VAL A 224 -16.53 15.96 -20.04
CA VAL A 224 -17.46 16.95 -19.48
C VAL A 224 -16.93 18.32 -19.89
N GLU A 225 -17.28 18.72 -21.11
CA GLU A 225 -17.06 20.06 -21.63
C GLU A 225 -18.06 21.00 -20.96
N GLY A 226 -17.56 21.76 -20.00
CA GLY A 226 -18.39 22.74 -19.31
C GLY A 226 -17.63 23.48 -18.20
N PRO A 227 -18.06 24.70 -17.87
CA PRO A 227 -17.54 25.43 -16.72
C PRO A 227 -17.80 24.64 -15.44
N VAL A 228 -16.85 24.67 -14.50
CA VAL A 228 -17.05 24.11 -13.16
C VAL A 228 -17.91 25.08 -12.36
N LEU A 229 -19.18 24.74 -12.18
CA LEU A 229 -20.19 25.65 -11.64
C LEU A 229 -20.17 25.76 -10.11
N ASN A 230 -19.62 24.77 -9.40
CA ASN A 230 -19.56 24.75 -7.94
C ASN A 230 -18.48 23.77 -7.41
N THR A 231 -18.28 23.76 -6.09
CA THR A 231 -17.31 22.91 -5.40
C THR A 231 -17.60 21.41 -5.53
N ALA A 232 -18.86 21.00 -5.60
CA ALA A 232 -19.24 19.60 -5.78
C ALA A 232 -18.86 19.09 -7.17
N ALA A 233 -19.10 19.90 -8.21
CA ALA A 233 -18.68 19.61 -9.57
C ALA A 233 -17.15 19.58 -9.71
N LEU A 234 -16.44 20.45 -9.00
CA LEU A 234 -14.97 20.40 -8.95
C LEU A 234 -14.50 19.07 -8.31
N ARG A 235 -15.08 18.69 -7.17
CA ARG A 235 -14.74 17.44 -6.48
C ARG A 235 -15.00 16.22 -7.36
N ALA A 236 -16.15 16.14 -8.01
CA ALA A 236 -16.46 15.05 -8.93
C ALA A 236 -15.43 14.95 -10.07
N ARG A 237 -15.01 16.08 -10.65
CA ARG A 237 -13.94 16.11 -11.67
C ARG A 237 -12.58 15.68 -11.14
N MET A 238 -12.23 16.07 -9.90
CA MET A 238 -10.99 15.63 -9.26
C MET A 238 -11.02 14.14 -8.94
N ASN A 239 -12.16 13.60 -8.50
CA ASN A 239 -12.35 12.16 -8.28
C ASN A 239 -12.18 11.37 -9.59
N GLU A 240 -12.82 11.82 -10.67
CA GLU A 240 -12.68 11.19 -11.99
C GLU A 240 -11.23 11.26 -12.51
N PHE A 241 -10.55 12.40 -12.31
CA PHE A 241 -9.14 12.54 -12.64
C PHE A 241 -8.27 11.56 -11.84
N ALA A 242 -8.51 11.43 -10.53
CA ALA A 242 -7.79 10.49 -9.68
C ALA A 242 -8.05 9.03 -10.07
N ILE A 243 -9.29 8.65 -10.38
CA ILE A 243 -9.67 7.32 -10.86
C ILE A 243 -8.90 6.96 -12.13
N ARG A 244 -8.86 7.88 -13.09
CA ARG A 244 -8.12 7.68 -14.35
C ARG A 244 -6.63 7.45 -14.11
N HIS A 245 -5.98 8.34 -13.36
CA HIS A 245 -4.55 8.17 -13.09
C HIS A 245 -4.27 6.92 -12.25
N LEU A 246 -5.14 6.58 -11.31
CA LEU A 246 -5.01 5.33 -10.54
C LEU A 246 -5.15 4.10 -11.45
N ALA A 247 -6.10 4.10 -12.39
CA ALA A 247 -6.27 3.02 -13.35
C ALA A 247 -5.02 2.84 -14.21
N ASP A 248 -4.54 3.90 -14.85
CA ASP A 248 -3.37 3.87 -15.72
C ASP A 248 -2.13 3.35 -14.96
N ALA A 249 -1.92 3.80 -13.73
CA ALA A 249 -0.84 3.30 -12.88
C ALA A 249 -1.00 1.82 -12.50
N THR A 250 -2.23 1.38 -12.21
CA THR A 250 -2.52 -0.01 -11.85
C THR A 250 -2.23 -0.94 -13.03
N GLU A 251 -2.57 -0.51 -14.24
CA GLU A 251 -2.30 -1.24 -15.48
C GLU A 251 -0.80 -1.34 -15.75
N LEU A 252 -0.09 -0.21 -15.68
CA LEU A 252 1.36 -0.14 -15.82
C LEU A 252 2.07 -1.09 -14.83
N LEU A 253 1.67 -1.06 -13.56
CA LEU A 253 2.23 -1.92 -12.53
C LEU A 253 1.92 -3.40 -12.79
N THR A 254 0.68 -3.72 -13.19
CA THR A 254 0.29 -5.10 -13.54
C THR A 254 1.14 -5.65 -14.68
N VAL A 255 1.38 -4.84 -15.73
CA VAL A 255 2.24 -5.22 -16.85
C VAL A 255 3.68 -5.42 -16.39
N ALA A 256 4.22 -4.53 -15.56
CA ALA A 256 5.59 -4.63 -15.04
C ALA A 256 5.78 -5.92 -14.22
N VAL A 257 4.83 -6.27 -13.36
CA VAL A 257 4.85 -7.49 -12.55
C VAL A 257 4.79 -8.74 -13.43
N LEU A 258 3.88 -8.77 -14.42
CA LEU A 258 3.71 -9.93 -15.30
C LEU A 258 4.90 -10.15 -16.24
N ARG A 259 5.38 -9.09 -16.88
CA ARG A 259 6.45 -9.20 -17.88
C ARG A 259 7.85 -9.26 -17.26
N ARG A 260 7.95 -9.00 -15.96
CA ARG A 260 9.21 -8.82 -15.24
C ARG A 260 10.13 -7.84 -15.98
N THR A 261 9.63 -6.65 -16.34
CA THR A 261 10.39 -5.67 -17.14
C THR A 261 10.97 -4.52 -16.31
N LEU A 262 12.15 -4.06 -16.72
CA LEU A 262 13.02 -2.98 -16.20
C LEU A 262 12.35 -1.55 -16.15
N PRO A 263 13.03 -0.48 -15.65
CA PRO A 263 12.50 0.49 -14.69
C PRO A 263 11.79 1.73 -15.29
N ASP A 264 11.58 1.80 -16.60
CA ASP A 264 10.92 2.97 -17.24
C ASP A 264 9.48 3.15 -16.73
N VAL A 265 8.84 2.03 -16.35
CA VAL A 265 7.51 2.01 -15.73
C VAL A 265 7.49 2.74 -14.39
N SER A 266 8.61 2.76 -13.63
CA SER A 266 8.60 3.37 -12.29
C SER A 266 8.44 4.90 -12.35
N GLY A 267 8.95 5.56 -13.40
CA GLY A 267 8.80 7.01 -13.57
C GLY A 267 7.36 7.38 -13.90
N GLU A 268 6.78 6.71 -14.89
CA GLU A 268 5.40 6.91 -15.33
C GLU A 268 4.40 6.52 -14.23
N PHE A 269 4.60 5.37 -13.58
CA PHE A 269 3.81 4.95 -12.42
C PHE A 269 3.80 6.02 -11.31
N LYS A 270 4.98 6.56 -10.96
CA LYS A 270 5.09 7.62 -9.95
C LYS A 270 4.33 8.87 -10.37
N LEU A 271 4.42 9.25 -11.66
CA LEU A 271 3.70 10.42 -12.19
C LEU A 271 2.18 10.26 -12.01
N HIS A 272 1.62 9.13 -12.42
CA HIS A 272 0.19 8.86 -12.27
C HIS A 272 -0.25 8.85 -10.80
N LEU A 273 0.46 8.16 -9.90
CA LEU A 273 0.09 8.15 -8.48
C LEU A 273 0.21 9.54 -7.84
N SER A 274 1.27 10.29 -8.13
CA SER A 274 1.43 11.66 -7.64
C SER A 274 0.32 12.60 -8.15
N ALA A 275 -0.14 12.42 -9.38
CA ALA A 275 -1.27 13.16 -9.94
C ALA A 275 -2.58 12.82 -9.22
N ALA A 276 -2.86 11.52 -9.02
CA ALA A 276 -4.04 11.06 -8.28
C ALA A 276 -4.05 11.59 -6.82
N ARG A 277 -2.90 11.54 -6.14
CA ARG A 277 -2.72 12.10 -4.79
C ARG A 277 -2.98 13.59 -4.74
N SER A 278 -2.43 14.34 -5.69
CA SER A 278 -2.61 15.79 -5.78
C SER A 278 -4.08 16.18 -5.98
N ALA A 279 -4.83 15.39 -6.76
CA ALA A 279 -6.28 15.58 -6.91
C ALA A 279 -7.06 15.28 -5.61
N MET A 280 -6.55 14.36 -4.79
CA MET A 280 -7.18 13.90 -3.54
C MET A 280 -6.67 14.62 -2.28
N ALA A 281 -5.82 15.64 -2.40
CA ALA A 281 -5.18 16.30 -1.25
C ALA A 281 -6.14 16.88 -0.20
N GLY A 282 -7.42 17.11 -0.55
CA GLY A 282 -8.46 17.53 0.40
C GLY A 282 -9.02 16.40 1.29
N ASP A 283 -8.80 15.15 0.94
CA ASP A 283 -9.18 13.95 1.69
C ASP A 283 -7.91 13.28 2.24
N HIS A 284 -7.58 13.61 3.49
CA HIS A 284 -6.36 13.14 4.15
C HIS A 284 -6.29 11.61 4.24
N GLY A 285 -7.43 10.93 4.42
CA GLY A 285 -7.47 9.47 4.49
C GLY A 285 -7.10 8.84 3.16
N GLN A 286 -7.59 9.41 2.05
CA GLN A 286 -7.23 8.95 0.71
C GLN A 286 -5.80 9.29 0.32
N ASP A 287 -5.30 10.50 0.63
CA ASP A 287 -3.90 10.84 0.32
C ASP A 287 -2.92 9.90 1.03
N VAL A 288 -3.12 9.63 2.33
CA VAL A 288 -2.27 8.69 3.08
C VAL A 288 -2.30 7.28 2.47
N LEU A 289 -3.49 6.78 2.11
CA LEU A 289 -3.62 5.48 1.45
C LEU A 289 -2.86 5.46 0.11
N LEU A 290 -3.06 6.47 -0.74
CA LEU A 290 -2.40 6.57 -2.03
C LEU A 290 -0.88 6.76 -1.91
N ALA A 291 -0.40 7.45 -0.87
CA ALA A 291 1.03 7.57 -0.57
C ALA A 291 1.66 6.20 -0.26
N TRP A 292 0.98 5.39 0.54
CA TRP A 292 1.41 4.01 0.81
C TRP A 292 1.32 3.13 -0.43
N MET A 293 0.27 3.26 -1.26
CA MET A 293 0.16 2.54 -2.53
C MET A 293 1.27 2.93 -3.51
N GLN A 294 1.69 4.20 -3.54
CA GLN A 294 2.84 4.65 -4.32
C GLN A 294 4.13 3.99 -3.84
N ALA A 295 4.40 3.97 -2.53
CA ALA A 295 5.55 3.29 -1.95
C ALA A 295 5.53 1.78 -2.25
N ALA A 296 4.36 1.15 -2.11
CA ALA A 296 4.15 -0.27 -2.37
C ALA A 296 4.37 -0.60 -3.85
N GLY A 297 3.81 0.17 -4.77
CA GLY A 297 3.98 -0.04 -6.21
C GLY A 297 5.43 0.09 -6.67
N VAL A 298 6.18 1.06 -6.13
CA VAL A 298 7.63 1.17 -6.41
C VAL A 298 8.40 -0.01 -5.81
N THR A 299 8.03 -0.47 -4.62
CA THR A 299 8.65 -1.65 -3.99
C THR A 299 8.38 -2.91 -4.82
N LEU A 300 7.16 -3.07 -5.33
CA LEU A 300 6.77 -4.19 -6.18
C LEU A 300 7.52 -4.17 -7.52
N ALA A 301 7.59 -3.02 -8.18
CA ALA A 301 8.36 -2.84 -9.41
C ALA A 301 9.87 -3.03 -9.20
N GLY A 302 10.42 -2.60 -8.06
CA GLY A 302 11.82 -2.80 -7.69
C GLY A 302 12.16 -4.25 -7.29
N GLY A 303 11.21 -4.99 -6.72
CA GLY A 303 11.37 -6.42 -6.44
C GLY A 303 11.57 -7.24 -7.73
N VAL A 304 10.85 -6.87 -8.78
CA VAL A 304 11.03 -7.42 -10.14
C VAL A 304 12.45 -7.17 -10.66
N THR A 305 12.98 -5.95 -10.50
CA THR A 305 14.34 -5.63 -10.97
C THR A 305 15.41 -6.41 -10.23
N ALA A 306 15.28 -6.59 -8.91
CA ALA A 306 16.25 -7.35 -8.12
C ALA A 306 16.30 -8.84 -8.49
N GLN A 307 15.17 -9.44 -8.90
CA GLN A 307 15.11 -10.84 -9.34
C GLN A 307 15.75 -11.06 -10.72
N LEU A 308 15.79 -10.03 -11.58
CA LEU A 308 16.43 -10.08 -12.90
C LEU A 308 17.94 -9.85 -12.84
N GLU A 309 18.42 -9.15 -11.80
CA GLU A 309 19.85 -8.88 -11.58
C GLU A 309 20.60 -10.04 -10.90
N LEU A 310 19.89 -11.04 -10.38
CA LEU A 310 20.51 -12.30 -9.97
C LEU A 310 20.92 -13.07 -11.22
N PRO A 311 22.21 -13.43 -11.41
CA PRO A 311 22.57 -14.35 -12.47
C PRO A 311 21.80 -15.65 -12.21
N GLY A 312 21.06 -16.08 -13.23
CA GLY A 312 20.29 -17.33 -13.18
C GLY A 312 21.18 -18.51 -12.81
N PHE A 313 20.51 -19.59 -12.40
CA PHE A 313 21.02 -20.97 -12.33
C PHE A 313 22.29 -21.25 -13.14
#